data_AF-A0A9N9BDX0-F1
#
_entry.id   AF-A0A9N9BDX0-F1
#
_cell.length_a   1.000
_cell.length_b   1.000
_cell.length_c   1.000
_cell.angle_alpha   90.00
_cell.angle_beta   90.00
_cell.angle_gamma   90.00
#
_symmetry.space_group_name_H-M   'P 1'
#
loop_
_entity.id
_entity.type
_entity.pdbx_description
1 polymer ?
#
loop_
_entity_poly.entity_id
_entity_poly.type
_entity_poly.pdbx_seq_one_letter_code
_entity_poly.pdbx_strand_id
1 'polypeptide(L)'
;ESTISKLCTILQSIFSQDPPLYTKPNVNHNPPLRPSHPPPPPERPIQNHIVSPTAHNPFPTRSPTPPPLPPPPPYQSINQNVEMNRPRGQSGTLNPSTATNINSHFFTPPQLRGNVVAPLQSSPPSSQIPSILDTPPPPINSQPPARVFNNQSPEIVKLQVDVYEKLEDSWSFYHEKAILEINKIMSLSEQLNNSEAQSEDEKRQLKELQNQLQEKIDYMKAKNSEVDRLIEQATNIPEISVDDVLCGTTIVYNQLFELVAEDNAIDDTIYYLGKALNSERIDLQTFMKSIRMLAREQFMRRALIQKIRQQAGLDQ
;
A
#
# COMPACT_ATOMS: atom_id res chain seq x y z
N GLU A 1 -28.18 20.56 14.81
CA GLU A 1 -27.23 20.84 13.72
C GLU A 1 -26.17 19.74 13.68
N SER A 2 -26.01 19.10 12.52
CA SER A 2 -25.29 17.83 12.35
C SER A 2 -23.79 17.97 12.57
N THR A 3 -23.18 17.05 13.33
CA THR A 3 -21.74 16.90 13.59
C THR A 3 -20.90 16.94 12.31
N ILE A 4 -21.49 16.52 11.18
CA ILE A 4 -20.89 16.55 9.84
C ILE A 4 -20.65 17.99 9.37
N SER A 5 -21.56 18.92 9.67
CA SER A 5 -21.40 20.33 9.31
C SER A 5 -20.20 20.94 10.05
N LYS A 6 -20.03 20.62 11.34
CA LYS A 6 -18.87 21.06 12.14
C LYS A 6 -17.55 20.47 11.62
N LEU A 7 -17.55 19.20 11.22
CA LEU A 7 -16.38 18.54 10.62
C LEU A 7 -16.00 19.22 9.30
N CYS A 8 -16.95 19.51 8.42
CA CYS A 8 -16.69 20.22 7.17
C CYS A 8 -16.11 21.62 7.39
N THR A 9 -16.61 22.38 8.37
CA THR A 9 -16.07 23.70 8.71
C THR A 9 -14.64 23.63 9.24
N ILE A 10 -14.32 22.62 10.05
CA ILE A 10 -12.97 22.39 10.58
C ILE A 10 -12.01 21.99 9.47
N LEU A 11 -12.40 21.05 8.59
CA LEU A 11 -11.59 20.65 7.45
C LEU A 11 -11.35 21.83 6.49
N GLN A 12 -12.37 22.65 6.23
CA GLN A 12 -12.23 23.83 5.40
C GLN A 12 -11.28 24.87 6.02
N SER A 13 -11.27 25.02 7.35
CA SER A 13 -10.32 25.90 8.03
C SER A 13 -8.88 25.40 7.93
N ILE A 14 -8.66 24.09 8.07
CA ILE A 14 -7.33 23.47 8.04
C ILE A 14 -6.73 23.51 6.62
N PHE A 15 -7.51 23.12 5.61
CA PHE A 15 -7.05 23.09 4.21
C PHE A 15 -6.91 24.48 3.56
N SER A 16 -7.45 25.53 4.19
CA SER A 16 -7.23 26.91 3.74
C SER A 16 -5.91 27.50 4.26
N GLN A 17 -5.37 26.99 5.36
CA GLN A 17 -4.11 27.50 5.93
C GLN A 17 -2.88 26.85 5.28
N ASP A 18 -2.94 25.55 4.99
CA ASP A 18 -1.88 24.85 4.24
C ASP A 18 -2.53 23.94 3.19
N PRO A 19 -2.63 24.39 1.93
CA PRO A 19 -3.16 23.54 0.89
C PRO A 19 -2.18 22.39 0.60
N PRO A 20 -2.67 21.19 0.22
CA PRO A 20 -1.83 20.04 -0.06
C PRO A 20 -0.77 20.40 -1.11
N LEU A 21 0.44 19.84 -0.95
CA LEU A 21 1.74 20.19 -1.55
C LEU A 21 1.80 20.65 -3.03
N TYR A 22 0.75 20.48 -3.81
CA TYR A 22 0.68 20.78 -5.25
C TYR A 22 0.32 22.22 -5.62
N THR A 23 -0.06 23.10 -4.69
CA THR A 23 -0.56 24.45 -5.03
C THR A 23 0.30 25.62 -4.56
N LYS A 24 1.52 25.39 -4.07
CA LYS A 24 2.44 26.51 -3.79
C LYS A 24 2.97 27.08 -5.12
N PRO A 25 2.69 28.34 -5.49
CA PRO A 25 3.39 28.98 -6.61
C PRO A 25 4.87 29.09 -6.23
N ASN A 26 5.74 28.59 -7.11
CA ASN A 26 7.19 28.60 -6.92
C ASN A 26 7.71 30.05 -7.01
N VAL A 27 8.03 30.66 -5.87
CA VAL A 27 8.50 32.06 -5.77
C VAL A 27 9.99 32.22 -6.15
N ASN A 28 10.70 31.15 -6.50
CA ASN A 28 12.17 31.21 -6.67
C ASN A 28 12.71 30.83 -8.06
N HIS A 29 11.96 31.03 -9.14
CA HIS A 29 12.55 30.99 -10.49
C HIS A 29 12.21 32.26 -11.28
N ASN A 30 13.16 33.20 -11.29
CA ASN A 30 13.24 34.23 -12.33
C ASN A 30 13.59 33.55 -13.67
N PRO A 31 12.75 33.63 -14.72
CA PRO A 31 13.19 33.31 -16.07
C PRO A 31 13.99 34.49 -16.66
N PRO A 32 15.02 34.24 -17.49
CA PRO A 32 15.80 35.31 -18.12
C PRO A 32 14.93 36.14 -19.09
N LEU A 33 15.12 37.45 -19.05
CA LEU A 33 14.46 38.46 -19.87
C LEU A 33 14.63 38.16 -21.37
N ARG A 34 13.50 38.02 -22.08
CA ARG A 34 13.44 37.96 -23.55
C ARG A 34 13.22 39.38 -24.10
N PRO A 35 13.93 39.84 -25.15
CA PRO A 35 13.73 41.17 -25.71
C PRO A 35 12.35 41.33 -26.36
N SER A 36 11.71 42.48 -26.10
CA SER A 36 10.41 42.91 -26.60
C SER A 36 10.40 43.14 -28.12
N HIS A 37 9.45 42.52 -28.83
CA HIS A 37 9.08 42.88 -30.20
C HIS A 37 8.23 44.17 -30.24
N PRO A 38 8.34 45.01 -31.29
CA PRO A 38 7.57 46.25 -31.42
C PRO A 38 6.12 46.02 -31.88
N PRO A 39 5.20 46.97 -31.62
CA PRO A 39 3.76 46.80 -31.90
C PRO A 39 3.39 47.01 -33.38
N PRO A 40 2.25 46.47 -33.84
CA PRO A 40 1.79 46.62 -35.22
C PRO A 40 1.14 48.00 -35.49
N PRO A 41 1.15 48.49 -36.75
CA PRO A 41 0.64 49.81 -37.13
C PRO A 41 -0.90 49.84 -37.35
N PRO A 42 -1.53 51.04 -37.36
CA PRO A 42 -2.98 51.21 -37.39
C PRO A 42 -3.61 51.13 -38.80
N GLU A 43 -4.81 50.55 -38.89
CA GLU A 43 -5.61 50.43 -40.11
C GLU A 43 -6.24 51.76 -40.56
N ARG A 44 -6.33 51.99 -41.88
CA ARG A 44 -7.09 53.08 -42.52
C ARG A 44 -8.39 52.56 -43.16
N PRO A 45 -9.43 53.38 -43.30
CA PRO A 45 -10.77 52.95 -43.77
C PRO A 45 -11.07 53.33 -45.23
N ILE A 46 -11.74 52.45 -45.99
CA ILE A 46 -12.51 52.72 -47.25
C ILE A 46 -13.58 51.61 -47.37
N GLN A 47 -14.89 51.83 -47.21
CA GLN A 47 -15.95 52.40 -48.08
C GLN A 47 -16.65 51.40 -49.05
N ASN A 48 -17.98 51.37 -48.90
CA ASN A 48 -19.08 50.57 -49.48
C ASN A 48 -19.18 50.43 -51.02
N HIS A 49 -19.74 49.31 -51.51
CA HIS A 49 -21.05 49.25 -52.23
C HIS A 49 -21.52 47.80 -52.65
N ILE A 50 -22.66 47.36 -52.08
CA ILE A 50 -23.92 46.76 -52.64
C ILE A 50 -23.82 45.65 -53.72
N VAL A 51 -24.43 44.44 -53.59
CA VAL A 51 -25.84 44.04 -53.91
C VAL A 51 -26.26 42.71 -53.19
N SER A 52 -27.51 42.66 -52.68
CA SER A 52 -28.28 41.53 -52.06
C SER A 52 -29.21 40.84 -53.11
N PRO A 53 -30.07 39.79 -52.87
CA PRO A 53 -30.63 39.33 -51.58
C PRO A 53 -30.94 37.81 -51.33
N THR A 54 -30.96 37.47 -50.04
CA THR A 54 -31.94 36.66 -49.26
C THR A 54 -32.24 35.18 -49.57
N ALA A 55 -31.94 34.30 -48.60
CA ALA A 55 -32.90 33.38 -47.98
C ALA A 55 -32.40 32.94 -46.59
N HIS A 56 -33.24 33.15 -45.56
CA HIS A 56 -32.99 32.77 -44.17
C HIS A 56 -33.21 31.27 -43.95
N ASN A 57 -32.38 30.64 -43.10
CA ASN A 57 -32.87 29.70 -42.09
C ASN A 57 -31.82 29.50 -40.97
N PRO A 58 -32.25 29.38 -39.69
CA PRO A 58 -31.35 29.27 -38.54
C PRO A 58 -31.03 27.79 -38.24
N PHE A 59 -29.86 27.48 -37.65
CA PHE A 59 -29.57 26.41 -36.65
C PHE A 59 -28.04 26.28 -36.42
N PRO A 60 -27.58 25.71 -35.28
CA PRO A 60 -26.51 26.29 -34.49
C PRO A 60 -25.12 25.69 -34.74
N THR A 61 -24.12 26.46 -34.32
CA THR A 61 -22.71 26.14 -34.24
C THR A 61 -22.45 24.90 -33.38
N ARG A 62 -21.88 23.84 -33.98
CA ARG A 62 -21.35 22.67 -33.28
C ARG A 62 -19.82 22.69 -33.42
N SER A 63 -19.14 22.75 -32.28
CA SER A 63 -17.69 22.61 -32.16
C SER A 63 -17.23 21.20 -32.59
N PRO A 64 -16.02 21.05 -33.17
CA PRO A 64 -15.49 19.74 -33.53
C PRO A 64 -15.04 18.99 -32.26
N THR A 65 -15.59 17.80 -32.05
CA THR A 65 -15.14 16.86 -31.02
C THR A 65 -14.00 15.99 -31.58
N PRO A 66 -12.93 15.72 -30.82
CA PRO A 66 -11.87 14.81 -31.25
C PRO A 66 -12.34 13.34 -31.22
N PRO A 67 -11.73 12.45 -32.03
CA PRO A 67 -12.12 11.04 -32.11
C PRO A 67 -11.79 10.28 -30.81
N PRO A 68 -12.50 9.17 -30.51
CA PRO A 68 -12.28 8.38 -29.30
C PRO A 68 -10.99 7.53 -29.40
N LEU A 69 -10.29 7.40 -28.27
CA LEU A 69 -9.12 6.53 -28.11
C LEU A 69 -9.51 5.03 -28.15
N PRO A 70 -8.60 4.15 -28.63
CA PRO A 70 -8.84 2.71 -28.65
C PRO A 70 -8.82 2.08 -27.25
N PRO A 71 -9.52 0.93 -27.05
CA PRO A 71 -9.60 0.27 -25.75
C PRO A 71 -8.27 -0.42 -25.35
N PRO A 72 -7.97 -0.54 -24.05
CA PRO A 72 -6.78 -1.23 -23.56
C PRO A 72 -6.87 -2.76 -23.78
N PRO A 73 -5.73 -3.45 -23.93
CA PRO A 73 -5.69 -4.89 -24.15
C PRO A 73 -6.14 -5.68 -22.90
N PRO A 74 -6.69 -6.89 -23.08
CA PRO A 74 -7.16 -7.72 -21.97
C PRO A 74 -5.99 -8.23 -21.11
N TYR A 75 -6.15 -8.12 -19.79
CA TYR A 75 -5.26 -8.75 -18.82
C TYR A 75 -5.24 -10.27 -19.04
N GLN A 76 -4.09 -10.80 -19.49
CA GLN A 76 -3.80 -12.22 -19.42
C GLN A 76 -3.22 -12.53 -18.04
N SER A 77 -3.95 -13.33 -17.25
CA SER A 77 -3.41 -13.96 -16.06
C SER A 77 -2.37 -15.02 -16.48
N ILE A 78 -1.09 -14.68 -16.37
CA ILE A 78 -0.01 -15.67 -16.40
C ILE A 78 -0.08 -16.46 -15.09
N ASN A 79 -0.59 -17.69 -15.17
CA ASN A 79 -0.29 -18.74 -14.21
C ASN A 79 0.98 -19.44 -14.71
N GLN A 80 2.12 -19.17 -14.08
CA GLN A 80 3.32 -19.99 -14.22
C GLN A 80 3.61 -20.69 -12.89
N ASN A 81 3.17 -21.94 -12.79
CA ASN A 81 3.75 -22.88 -11.84
C ASN A 81 5.00 -23.47 -12.50
N VAL A 82 6.17 -23.19 -11.92
CA VAL A 82 7.42 -23.86 -12.27
C VAL A 82 7.47 -25.20 -11.55
N GLU A 83 7.65 -26.24 -12.35
CA GLU A 83 7.70 -27.64 -11.96
C GLU A 83 9.08 -27.97 -11.39
N MET A 84 9.16 -28.27 -10.09
CA MET A 84 10.35 -28.83 -9.44
C MET A 84 10.00 -30.21 -8.87
N ASN A 85 10.69 -31.23 -9.39
CA ASN A 85 10.58 -32.64 -9.02
C ASN A 85 10.56 -32.91 -7.50
N ARG A 86 9.58 -33.70 -7.03
CA ARG A 86 9.69 -34.52 -5.81
C ARG A 86 8.84 -35.81 -5.92
N PRO A 87 9.33 -36.97 -5.43
CA PRO A 87 8.63 -38.23 -5.62
C PRO A 87 7.58 -38.52 -4.54
N ARG A 88 6.34 -38.73 -5.00
CA ARG A 88 5.33 -39.75 -4.69
C ARG A 88 5.19 -40.30 -3.25
N GLY A 89 4.00 -40.06 -2.67
CA GLY A 89 3.34 -40.86 -1.64
C GLY A 89 1.82 -40.58 -1.61
N GLN A 90 1.02 -41.65 -1.67
CA GLN A 90 -0.46 -41.84 -1.64
C GLN A 90 -1.23 -40.96 -0.62
N SER A 91 -2.55 -40.71 -0.62
CA SER A 91 -3.77 -40.97 -1.43
C SER A 91 -4.95 -40.23 -0.75
N GLY A 92 -6.02 -39.88 -1.50
CA GLY A 92 -7.39 -39.62 -0.98
C GLY A 92 -7.85 -38.15 -0.92
N THR A 93 -8.39 -37.52 -1.97
CA THR A 93 -9.78 -37.54 -2.50
C THR A 93 -10.87 -36.79 -1.69
N LEU A 94 -11.49 -35.80 -2.39
CA LEU A 94 -12.87 -35.30 -2.36
C LEU A 94 -13.14 -33.87 -1.84
N ASN A 95 -13.61 -33.05 -2.78
CA ASN A 95 -14.33 -31.77 -2.71
C ASN A 95 -15.86 -32.08 -2.70
N PRO A 96 -16.80 -31.11 -2.76
CA PRO A 96 -16.94 -29.78 -2.13
C PRO A 96 -18.36 -29.59 -1.50
N SER A 97 -18.66 -28.39 -0.94
CA SER A 97 -19.89 -27.59 -1.19
C SER A 97 -20.67 -27.04 0.03
N THR A 98 -21.13 -25.79 -0.18
CA THR A 98 -22.39 -25.13 0.27
C THR A 98 -22.46 -24.35 1.58
N ALA A 99 -23.22 -23.25 1.46
CA ALA A 99 -23.38 -22.13 2.35
C ALA A 99 -24.64 -22.23 3.25
N THR A 100 -24.89 -21.15 4.00
CA THR A 100 -26.13 -20.69 4.67
C THR A 100 -26.48 -21.19 6.09
N ASN A 101 -26.22 -20.30 7.07
CA ASN A 101 -27.14 -19.65 8.03
C ASN A 101 -28.20 -20.49 8.80
N ILE A 102 -28.13 -20.50 10.15
CA ILE A 102 -29.15 -20.03 11.14
C ILE A 102 -28.84 -20.60 12.56
N ASN A 103 -28.86 -19.69 13.55
CA ASN A 103 -29.01 -19.81 15.02
C ASN A 103 -29.27 -21.19 15.68
N SER A 104 -28.55 -21.50 16.77
CA SER A 104 -29.09 -21.75 18.15
C SER A 104 -28.02 -22.32 19.11
N HIS A 105 -28.05 -21.84 20.36
CA HIS A 105 -27.21 -22.25 21.49
C HIS A 105 -27.42 -23.72 21.89
N PHE A 106 -26.37 -24.42 22.38
CA PHE A 106 -26.38 -25.25 23.61
C PHE A 106 -24.95 -25.72 23.98
N PHE A 107 -24.66 -25.68 25.29
CA PHE A 107 -23.46 -26.14 25.98
C PHE A 107 -23.25 -27.66 25.93
N THR A 108 -22.01 -28.15 25.86
CA THR A 108 -21.52 -29.38 26.54
C THR A 108 -19.98 -29.38 26.72
N PRO A 109 -19.43 -30.07 27.76
CA PRO A 109 -18.06 -29.86 28.28
C PRO A 109 -17.01 -30.89 27.78
N PRO A 110 -15.69 -30.61 27.92
CA PRO A 110 -14.64 -31.56 27.54
C PRO A 110 -14.17 -32.46 28.70
N GLN A 111 -13.77 -33.67 28.32
CA GLN A 111 -13.24 -34.76 29.15
C GLN A 111 -11.73 -34.62 29.41
N LEU A 112 -11.30 -34.98 30.62
CA LEU A 112 -9.90 -34.96 31.09
C LEU A 112 -9.23 -36.34 30.95
N ARG A 113 -7.98 -36.34 30.48
CA ARG A 113 -6.95 -37.40 30.57
C ARG A 113 -5.61 -36.65 30.44
N GLY A 114 -4.54 -36.78 31.22
CA GLY A 114 -4.09 -37.71 32.26
C GLY A 114 -2.57 -37.88 32.08
N ASN A 115 -1.78 -37.58 33.13
CA ASN A 115 -0.36 -37.92 33.42
C ASN A 115 0.76 -36.83 33.34
N VAL A 116 0.92 -36.16 34.48
CA VAL A 116 2.09 -35.96 35.38
C VAL A 116 3.49 -36.50 35.01
N VAL A 117 4.53 -35.64 35.17
CA VAL A 117 5.83 -35.90 35.85
C VAL A 117 6.34 -34.58 36.51
N ALA A 118 6.81 -34.64 37.76
CA ALA A 118 7.39 -33.54 38.58
C ALA A 118 8.95 -33.47 38.45
N PRO A 119 9.75 -32.52 39.02
CA PRO A 119 9.78 -32.22 40.49
C PRO A 119 10.25 -30.81 40.98
N LEU A 120 10.03 -30.54 42.29
CA LEU A 120 10.82 -29.73 43.28
C LEU A 120 11.00 -28.20 43.03
N GLN A 121 10.98 -27.24 43.98
CA GLN A 121 10.85 -27.16 45.44
C GLN A 121 10.93 -25.64 45.82
N SER A 122 10.15 -25.15 46.80
CA SER A 122 10.54 -24.19 47.88
C SER A 122 9.34 -23.41 48.42
N SER A 123 9.11 -23.49 49.74
CA SER A 123 8.10 -22.75 50.53
C SER A 123 8.77 -21.74 51.46
N PRO A 124 8.02 -20.73 51.93
CA PRO A 124 7.96 -20.43 53.37
C PRO A 124 6.51 -20.25 53.88
N PRO A 125 6.28 -20.15 55.21
CA PRO A 125 5.17 -20.82 55.89
C PRO A 125 3.94 -19.93 56.10
N SER A 126 2.74 -20.53 56.03
CA SER A 126 1.53 -19.96 56.62
C SER A 126 0.86 -21.00 57.51
N SER A 127 0.79 -20.60 58.77
CA SER A 127 -0.07 -21.00 59.87
C SER A 127 -1.14 -22.06 59.59
N GLN A 128 -1.01 -23.15 60.34
CA GLN A 128 -1.96 -24.24 60.47
C GLN A 128 -3.33 -23.71 60.93
N ILE A 129 -4.35 -23.89 60.08
CA ILE A 129 -5.74 -24.03 60.52
C ILE A 129 -6.03 -25.54 60.46
N PRO A 130 -6.29 -26.23 61.59
CA PRO A 130 -6.62 -27.65 61.57
C PRO A 130 -7.90 -27.91 60.76
N SER A 131 -7.77 -28.66 59.68
CA SER A 131 -8.87 -29.20 58.89
C SER A 131 -9.50 -30.38 59.63
N ILE A 132 -10.76 -30.27 60.03
CA ILE A 132 -11.53 -31.27 60.80
C ILE A 132 -12.16 -32.30 59.84
N LEU A 133 -11.35 -33.03 59.08
CA LEU A 133 -11.90 -34.05 58.15
C LEU A 133 -11.26 -35.43 58.25
N ASP A 134 -10.53 -35.73 59.33
CA ASP A 134 -10.01 -37.08 59.55
C ASP A 134 -10.27 -37.53 60.99
N THR A 135 -11.53 -37.87 61.28
CA THR A 135 -11.91 -38.68 62.44
C THR A 135 -13.00 -39.67 61.99
N PRO A 136 -12.86 -40.97 62.29
CA PRO A 136 -13.86 -41.98 61.93
C PRO A 136 -15.19 -41.69 62.65
N PRO A 137 -16.34 -41.97 62.02
CA PRO A 137 -17.64 -41.70 62.63
C PRO A 137 -17.82 -42.61 63.86
N PRO A 138 -18.27 -42.08 65.02
CA PRO A 138 -18.70 -42.93 66.11
C PRO A 138 -19.94 -43.76 65.68
N PRO A 139 -20.18 -44.91 66.32
CA PRO A 139 -21.31 -45.76 65.97
C PRO A 139 -22.62 -44.98 66.05
N ILE A 140 -23.42 -45.09 64.99
CA ILE A 140 -24.79 -44.60 64.92
C ILE A 140 -25.60 -45.36 65.97
N ASN A 141 -25.70 -44.77 67.17
CA ASN A 141 -26.76 -45.11 68.09
C ASN A 141 -28.02 -44.47 67.54
N SER A 142 -28.93 -45.30 67.02
CA SER A 142 -30.24 -44.92 66.54
C SER A 142 -31.10 -44.52 67.74
N GLN A 143 -30.91 -43.28 68.20
CA GLN A 143 -31.81 -42.63 69.11
C GLN A 143 -32.02 -41.21 68.61
N PRO A 144 -33.26 -40.82 68.22
CA PRO A 144 -33.56 -39.41 68.05
C PRO A 144 -33.22 -38.73 69.39
N PRO A 145 -32.61 -37.54 69.41
CA PRO A 145 -32.45 -36.83 70.67
C PRO A 145 -33.85 -36.70 71.25
N ALA A 146 -34.07 -37.35 72.39
CA ALA A 146 -35.29 -37.20 73.15
C ALA A 146 -35.46 -35.70 73.37
N ARG A 147 -36.43 -35.11 72.66
CA ARG A 147 -36.89 -33.76 72.91
C ARG A 147 -37.25 -33.73 74.39
N VAL A 148 -36.41 -33.09 75.19
CA VAL A 148 -36.73 -32.72 76.57
C VAL A 148 -37.73 -31.56 76.46
N PHE A 149 -38.94 -31.84 75.94
CA PHE A 149 -40.10 -31.00 76.17
C PHE A 149 -40.73 -31.53 77.44
N ASN A 150 -40.27 -31.01 78.57
CA ASN A 150 -41.10 -31.05 79.74
C ASN A 150 -41.13 -29.66 80.37
N ASN A 151 -42.37 -29.19 80.52
CA ASN A 151 -42.80 -28.01 81.28
C ASN A 151 -42.75 -26.65 80.58
N GLN A 152 -42.73 -26.58 79.25
CA GLN A 152 -42.89 -25.29 78.54
C GLN A 152 -44.33 -25.14 78.04
N SER A 153 -44.99 -24.06 78.46
CA SER A 153 -46.31 -23.64 77.99
C SER A 153 -46.39 -23.72 76.46
N PRO A 154 -47.56 -24.07 75.86
CA PRO A 154 -47.71 -24.24 74.40
C PRO A 154 -47.30 -23.00 73.59
N GLU A 155 -47.31 -21.85 74.24
CA GLU A 155 -46.83 -20.57 73.74
C GLU A 155 -45.32 -20.55 73.47
N ILE A 156 -44.49 -21.15 74.33
CA ILE A 156 -43.03 -21.10 74.23
C ILE A 156 -42.52 -21.92 73.03
N VAL A 157 -43.16 -23.05 72.74
CA VAL A 157 -42.83 -23.89 71.58
C VAL A 157 -43.19 -23.17 70.28
N LYS A 158 -44.33 -22.46 70.25
CA LYS A 158 -44.71 -21.61 69.12
C LYS A 158 -43.68 -20.49 68.91
N LEU A 159 -43.29 -19.78 69.98
CA LEU A 159 -42.25 -18.76 69.92
C LEU A 159 -40.90 -19.30 69.42
N GLN A 160 -40.52 -20.51 69.82
CA GLN A 160 -39.30 -21.14 69.31
C GLN A 160 -39.36 -21.38 67.81
N VAL A 161 -40.47 -21.93 67.30
CA VAL A 161 -40.68 -22.15 65.85
C VAL A 161 -40.68 -20.80 65.10
N ASP A 162 -41.38 -19.79 65.61
CA ASP A 162 -41.43 -18.45 65.01
C ASP A 162 -40.03 -17.77 65.00
N VAL A 163 -39.20 -18.02 66.02
CA VAL A 163 -37.81 -17.54 66.06
C VAL A 163 -36.93 -18.29 65.07
N TYR A 164 -37.09 -19.61 64.95
CA TYR A 164 -36.36 -20.41 63.97
C TYR A 164 -36.73 -20.03 62.53
N GLU A 165 -38.02 -19.80 62.24
CA GLU A 165 -38.49 -19.34 60.93
C GLU A 165 -37.91 -17.96 60.59
N LYS A 166 -37.97 -16.99 61.52
CA LYS A 166 -37.35 -15.68 61.31
C LYS A 166 -35.83 -15.75 61.16
N LEU A 167 -35.17 -16.64 61.89
CA LEU A 167 -33.74 -16.84 61.78
C LEU A 167 -33.40 -17.41 60.40
N GLU A 168 -34.15 -18.41 59.93
CA GLU A 168 -33.98 -19.03 58.61
C GLU A 168 -34.23 -18.04 57.48
N ASP A 169 -35.28 -17.21 57.60
CA ASP A 169 -35.58 -16.14 56.64
C ASP A 169 -34.46 -15.09 56.60
N SER A 170 -33.99 -14.65 57.78
CA SER A 170 -32.90 -13.68 57.85
C SER A 170 -31.58 -14.27 57.33
N TRP A 171 -31.32 -15.54 57.64
CA TRP A 171 -30.13 -16.25 57.19
C TRP A 171 -30.16 -16.44 55.67
N SER A 172 -31.29 -16.85 55.10
CA SER A 172 -31.48 -17.00 53.66
C SER A 172 -31.28 -15.69 52.93
N PHE A 173 -31.82 -14.58 53.47
CA PHE A 173 -31.63 -13.24 52.92
C PHE A 173 -30.14 -12.82 52.90
N TYR A 174 -29.41 -13.03 54.00
CA TYR A 174 -27.98 -12.72 54.05
C TYR A 174 -27.14 -13.68 53.19
N HIS A 175 -27.52 -14.95 53.12
CA HIS A 175 -26.86 -15.98 52.33
C HIS A 175 -26.98 -15.69 50.83
N GLU A 176 -28.18 -15.33 50.35
CA GLU A 176 -28.41 -14.93 48.96
C GLU A 176 -27.61 -13.68 48.60
N LYS A 177 -27.61 -12.66 49.48
CA LYS A 177 -26.79 -11.46 49.29
C LYS A 177 -25.30 -11.78 49.23
N ALA A 178 -24.80 -12.66 50.10
CA ALA A 178 -23.40 -13.06 50.12
C ALA A 178 -23.01 -13.82 48.84
N ILE A 179 -23.88 -14.71 48.34
CA ILE A 179 -23.66 -15.42 47.08
C ILE A 179 -23.59 -14.44 45.90
N LEU A 180 -24.48 -13.46 45.84
CA LEU A 180 -24.46 -12.45 44.78
C LEU A 180 -23.19 -11.61 44.79
N GLU A 181 -22.72 -11.18 45.95
CA GLU A 181 -21.45 -10.45 46.12
C GLU A 181 -20.26 -11.32 45.70
N ILE A 182 -20.22 -12.60 46.10
CA ILE A 182 -19.17 -13.54 45.70
C ILE A 182 -19.15 -13.71 44.18
N ASN A 183 -20.30 -13.94 43.55
CA ASN A 183 -20.41 -14.08 42.10
C ASN A 183 -19.95 -12.81 41.37
N LYS A 184 -20.28 -11.63 41.91
CA LYS A 184 -19.83 -10.35 41.38
C LYS A 184 -18.30 -10.20 41.46
N ILE A 185 -17.71 -10.53 42.60
CA ILE A 185 -16.24 -10.49 42.80
C ILE A 185 -15.56 -11.51 41.88
N MET A 186 -16.12 -12.71 41.74
CA MET A 186 -15.59 -13.74 40.84
C MET A 186 -15.63 -13.27 39.38
N SER A 187 -16.75 -12.70 38.93
CA SER A 187 -16.85 -12.15 37.57
C SER A 187 -15.88 -10.98 37.35
N LEU A 188 -15.67 -10.11 38.34
CA LEU A 188 -14.70 -9.04 38.24
C LEU A 188 -13.25 -9.58 38.20
N SER A 189 -12.94 -10.58 39.01
CA SER A 189 -11.63 -11.24 39.00
C SER A 189 -11.35 -11.89 37.65
N GLU A 190 -12.35 -12.53 37.06
CA GLU A 190 -12.24 -13.13 35.72
C GLU A 190 -12.02 -12.04 34.66
N GLN A 191 -12.78 -10.94 34.71
CA GLN A 191 -12.61 -9.82 33.79
C GLN A 191 -11.23 -9.18 33.90
N LEU A 192 -10.72 -8.97 35.11
CA LEU A 192 -9.38 -8.43 35.34
C LEU A 192 -8.31 -9.35 34.77
N ASN A 193 -8.39 -10.65 35.05
CA ASN A 193 -7.45 -11.63 34.53
C ASN A 193 -7.48 -11.72 32.99
N ASN A 194 -8.68 -11.65 32.39
CA ASN A 194 -8.82 -11.62 30.94
C ASN A 194 -8.23 -10.34 30.33
N SER A 195 -8.44 -9.18 30.98
CA SER A 195 -7.89 -7.90 30.52
C SER A 195 -6.37 -7.82 30.66
N GLU A 196 -5.80 -8.47 31.69
CA GLU A 196 -4.36 -8.59 31.88
C GLU A 196 -3.75 -9.46 30.79
N ALA A 197 -4.35 -10.61 30.50
CA ALA A 197 -3.94 -11.48 29.40
C ALA A 197 -3.99 -10.75 28.05
N GLN A 198 -5.08 -10.01 27.78
CA GLN A 198 -5.20 -9.20 26.57
C GLN A 198 -4.11 -8.12 26.48
N SER A 199 -3.84 -7.41 27.59
CA SER A 199 -2.84 -6.35 27.62
C SER A 199 -1.43 -6.88 27.38
N GLU A 200 -1.09 -8.06 27.91
CA GLU A 200 0.22 -8.68 27.66
C GLU A 200 0.35 -9.20 26.22
N ASP A 201 -0.73 -9.68 25.60
CA ASP A 201 -0.75 -10.06 24.19
C ASP A 201 -0.58 -8.84 23.28
N GLU A 202 -1.30 -7.74 23.53
CA GLU A 202 -1.15 -6.49 22.78
C GLU A 202 0.27 -5.93 22.89
N LYS A 203 0.85 -5.94 24.10
CA LYS A 203 2.23 -5.53 24.34
C LYS A 203 3.24 -6.40 23.58
N ARG A 204 2.99 -7.71 23.49
CA ARG A 204 3.83 -8.62 22.69
C ARG A 204 3.74 -8.28 21.21
N GLN A 205 2.54 -8.04 20.69
CA GLN A 205 2.34 -7.64 19.29
C GLN A 205 3.01 -6.30 18.98
N LEU A 206 2.90 -5.31 19.86
CA LEU A 206 3.55 -4.01 19.69
C LEU A 206 5.07 -4.12 19.69
N LYS A 207 5.66 -4.95 20.55
CA LYS A 207 7.10 -5.21 20.55
C LYS A 207 7.58 -5.88 19.26
N GLU A 208 6.81 -6.86 18.78
CA GLU A 208 7.12 -7.53 17.51
C GLU A 208 7.05 -6.53 16.34
N LEU A 209 5.98 -5.72 16.29
CA LEU A 209 5.83 -4.68 15.29
C LEU A 209 6.96 -3.65 15.36
N GLN A 210 7.35 -3.23 16.58
CA GLN A 210 8.47 -2.32 16.79
C GLN A 210 9.78 -2.90 16.22
N ASN A 211 10.07 -4.18 16.48
CA ASN A 211 11.26 -4.85 15.95
C ASN A 211 11.23 -4.90 14.42
N GLN A 212 10.09 -5.25 13.83
CA GLN A 212 9.94 -5.28 12.38
C GLN A 212 10.08 -3.90 11.74
N LEU A 213 9.56 -2.85 12.37
CA LEU A 213 9.75 -1.48 11.89
C LEU A 213 11.21 -1.06 12.01
N GLN A 214 11.88 -1.40 13.11
CA GLN A 214 13.29 -1.09 13.29
C GLN A 214 14.15 -1.76 12.22
N GLU A 215 13.92 -3.04 11.94
CA GLU A 215 14.60 -3.77 10.85
C GLU A 215 14.36 -3.10 9.50
N LYS A 216 13.10 -2.73 9.18
CA LYS A 216 12.76 -2.04 7.94
C LYS A 216 13.42 -0.67 7.84
N ILE A 217 13.48 0.08 8.94
CA ILE A 217 14.17 1.38 8.99
C ILE A 217 15.65 1.19 8.70
N ASP A 218 16.29 0.20 9.30
CA ASP A 218 17.71 -0.05 9.12
C ASP A 218 18.02 -0.55 7.69
N TYR A 219 17.16 -1.39 7.12
CA TYR A 219 17.21 -1.78 5.72
C TYR A 219 17.09 -0.58 4.78
N MET A 220 16.09 0.29 5.00
CA MET A 220 15.89 1.48 4.16
C MET A 220 17.04 2.47 4.30
N LYS A 221 17.61 2.65 5.50
CA LYS A 221 18.82 3.46 5.70
C LYS A 221 20.02 2.90 4.94
N ALA A 222 20.22 1.58 4.97
CA ALA A 222 21.29 0.94 4.21
C ALA A 222 21.10 1.15 2.69
N LYS A 223 19.87 1.01 2.20
CA LYS A 223 19.54 1.25 0.79
C LYS A 223 19.68 2.70 0.37
N ASN A 224 19.28 3.66 1.21
CA ASN A 224 19.54 5.08 0.95
C ASN A 224 21.03 5.36 0.88
N SER A 225 21.83 4.83 1.80
CA SER A 225 23.29 5.01 1.75
C SER A 225 23.92 4.37 0.49
N GLU A 226 23.40 3.25 0.01
CA GLU A 226 23.80 2.66 -1.27
C GLU A 226 23.45 3.55 -2.46
N VAL A 227 22.24 4.10 -2.50
CA VAL A 227 21.81 5.03 -3.53
C VAL A 227 22.63 6.31 -3.50
N ASP A 228 22.91 6.88 -2.33
CA ASP A 228 23.75 8.07 -2.18
C ASP A 228 25.17 7.83 -2.73
N ARG A 229 25.74 6.64 -2.49
CA ARG A 229 27.03 6.25 -3.08
C ARG A 229 26.95 6.14 -4.60
N LEU A 230 25.87 5.58 -5.14
CA LEU A 230 25.67 5.50 -6.59
C LEU A 230 25.47 6.87 -7.22
N ILE A 231 24.80 7.80 -6.53
CA ILE A 231 24.65 9.18 -6.98
C ILE A 231 26.00 9.89 -6.96
N GLU A 232 26.78 9.75 -5.89
CA GLU A 232 28.14 10.30 -5.81
C GLU A 232 29.03 9.75 -6.92
N GLN A 233 28.94 8.43 -7.18
CA GLN A 233 29.64 7.81 -8.30
C GLN A 233 29.17 8.38 -9.64
N ALA A 234 27.86 8.48 -9.88
CA ALA A 234 27.29 9.01 -11.11
C ALA A 234 27.63 10.50 -11.32
N THR A 235 27.69 11.28 -10.25
CA THR A 235 28.07 12.71 -10.30
C THR A 235 29.55 12.89 -10.60
N ASN A 236 30.40 11.93 -10.19
CA ASN A 236 31.82 11.92 -10.52
C ASN A 236 32.12 11.38 -11.93
N ILE A 237 31.14 10.78 -12.61
CA ILE A 237 31.29 10.44 -14.03
C ILE A 237 31.24 11.77 -14.80
N PRO A 238 32.27 12.11 -15.60
CA PRO A 238 32.26 13.34 -16.40
C PRO A 238 31.08 13.35 -17.36
N GLU A 239 30.69 14.54 -17.86
CA GLU A 239 29.66 14.64 -18.89
C GLU A 239 30.11 13.87 -20.15
N ILE A 240 29.55 12.68 -20.34
CA ILE A 240 29.83 11.80 -21.48
C ILE A 240 29.00 12.31 -22.66
N SER A 241 29.63 12.47 -23.83
CA SER A 241 28.90 12.82 -25.05
C SER A 241 27.89 11.73 -25.39
N VAL A 242 26.74 12.10 -25.94
CA VAL A 242 25.73 11.13 -26.39
C VAL A 242 26.33 10.12 -27.38
N ASP A 243 27.31 10.55 -28.17
CA ASP A 243 28.00 9.72 -29.16
C ASP A 243 28.90 8.64 -28.52
N ASP A 244 29.41 8.88 -27.31
CA ASP A 244 30.22 7.89 -26.58
C ASP A 244 29.33 6.80 -25.94
N VAL A 245 28.11 7.16 -25.57
CA VAL A 245 27.13 6.22 -24.99
C VAL A 245 26.46 5.40 -26.10
N LEU A 246 26.13 6.03 -27.23
CA LEU A 246 25.45 5.41 -28.36
C LEU A 246 26.46 4.87 -29.38
N CYS A 247 27.24 3.86 -28.98
CA CYS A 247 28.07 3.09 -29.88
C CYS A 247 27.31 1.91 -30.50
N GLY A 248 27.53 1.64 -31.78
CA GLY A 248 27.22 0.38 -32.43
C GLY A 248 27.99 -0.80 -31.82
N THR A 249 27.48 -2.01 -32.06
CA THR A 249 27.99 -3.27 -31.46
C THR A 249 29.47 -3.56 -31.75
N THR A 250 30.01 -2.99 -32.83
CA THR A 250 31.42 -3.14 -33.23
C THR A 250 31.96 -1.83 -33.76
N ILE A 251 33.29 -1.67 -33.77
CA ILE A 251 33.99 -0.50 -34.32
C ILE A 251 33.60 -0.25 -35.78
N VAL A 252 33.36 -1.32 -36.55
CA VAL A 252 32.95 -1.23 -37.96
C VAL A 252 31.53 -0.70 -38.09
N TYR A 253 30.62 -1.02 -37.16
CA TYR A 253 29.28 -0.44 -37.14
C TYR A 253 29.32 1.05 -36.79
N ASN A 254 30.19 1.49 -35.88
CA ASN A 254 30.41 2.92 -35.61
C ASN A 254 30.88 3.67 -36.86
N GLN A 255 31.85 3.08 -37.57
CA GLN A 255 32.31 3.62 -38.84
C GLN A 255 31.18 3.70 -39.87
N LEU A 256 30.31 2.69 -39.92
CA LEU A 256 29.17 2.68 -40.83
C LEU A 256 28.17 3.80 -40.50
N PHE A 257 27.87 4.03 -39.21
CA PHE A 257 27.00 5.14 -38.78
C PHE A 257 27.55 6.48 -39.24
N GLU A 258 28.83 6.75 -39.00
CA GLU A 258 29.48 8.00 -39.42
C GLU A 258 29.42 8.17 -40.94
N LEU A 259 29.76 7.13 -41.71
CA LEU A 259 29.75 7.23 -43.18
C LEU A 259 28.36 7.51 -43.74
N VAL A 260 27.32 6.90 -43.16
CA VAL A 260 25.93 7.15 -43.57
C VAL A 260 25.52 8.57 -43.18
N ALA A 261 25.91 9.07 -42.00
CA ALA A 261 25.66 10.44 -41.60
C ALA A 261 26.37 11.44 -42.55
N GLU A 262 27.64 11.19 -42.89
CA GLU A 262 28.41 11.98 -43.84
C GLU A 262 27.77 11.99 -45.25
N ASP A 263 27.28 10.84 -45.76
CA ASP A 263 26.62 10.77 -47.07
C ASP A 263 25.35 11.63 -47.13
N ASN A 264 24.51 11.54 -46.09
CA ASN A 264 23.30 12.36 -45.98
C ASN A 264 23.62 13.85 -45.79
N ALA A 265 24.64 14.17 -44.98
CA ALA A 265 25.09 15.55 -44.78
C ALA A 265 25.61 16.19 -46.08
N ILE A 266 26.24 15.40 -46.95
CA ILE A 266 26.65 15.87 -48.29
C ILE A 266 25.42 16.16 -49.16
N ASP A 267 24.41 15.28 -49.17
CA ASP A 267 23.17 15.50 -49.92
C ASP A 267 22.46 16.80 -49.49
N ASP A 268 22.38 17.05 -48.18
CA ASP A 268 21.85 18.30 -47.63
C ASP A 268 22.69 19.52 -48.04
N THR A 269 24.02 19.39 -47.99
CA THR A 269 24.93 20.46 -48.40
C THR A 269 24.76 20.80 -49.88
N ILE A 270 24.65 19.79 -50.74
CA ILE A 270 24.39 19.97 -52.18
C ILE A 270 23.05 20.69 -52.40
N TYR A 271 22.00 20.31 -51.67
CA TYR A 271 20.69 20.95 -51.74
C TYR A 271 20.77 22.45 -51.40
N TYR A 272 21.42 22.81 -50.29
CA TYR A 272 21.55 24.21 -49.88
C TYR A 272 22.50 25.01 -50.78
N LEU A 273 23.53 24.39 -51.36
CA LEU A 273 24.36 25.03 -52.38
C LEU A 273 23.56 25.36 -53.64
N GLY A 274 22.67 24.46 -54.08
CA GLY A 274 21.76 24.72 -55.20
C GLY A 274 20.82 25.90 -54.90
N LYS A 275 20.29 25.96 -53.67
CA LYS A 275 19.45 27.08 -53.23
C LYS A 275 20.24 28.40 -53.16
N ALA A 276 21.49 28.37 -52.73
CA ALA A 276 22.36 29.53 -52.67
C ALA A 276 22.68 30.08 -54.06
N LEU A 277 22.87 29.21 -55.06
CA LEU A 277 23.05 29.60 -56.46
C LEU A 277 21.78 30.26 -57.01
N ASN A 278 20.61 29.66 -56.78
CA ASN A 278 19.32 30.23 -57.21
C ASN A 278 19.01 31.57 -56.54
N SER A 279 19.59 31.84 -55.38
CA SER A 279 19.46 33.10 -54.64
C SER A 279 20.57 34.10 -54.96
N GLU A 280 21.40 33.82 -55.97
CA GLU A 280 22.56 34.63 -56.41
C GLU A 280 23.57 34.96 -55.29
N ARG A 281 23.62 34.14 -54.23
CA ARG A 281 24.57 34.30 -53.11
C ARG A 281 25.95 33.75 -53.43
N ILE A 282 26.04 32.86 -54.42
CA ILE A 282 27.28 32.24 -54.90
C ILE A 282 27.32 32.28 -56.43
N ASP A 283 28.52 32.40 -56.99
CA ASP A 283 28.74 32.32 -58.43
C ASP A 283 28.72 30.86 -58.93
N LEU A 284 28.34 30.69 -60.20
CA LEU A 284 28.27 29.39 -60.87
C LEU A 284 29.61 28.66 -60.85
N GLN A 285 30.72 29.37 -61.05
CA GLN A 285 32.05 28.76 -61.04
C GLN A 285 32.38 28.17 -59.65
N THR A 286 32.04 28.90 -58.59
CA THR A 286 32.22 28.45 -57.20
C THR A 286 31.31 27.26 -56.89
N PHE A 287 30.05 27.30 -57.30
CA PHE A 287 29.11 26.19 -57.16
C PHE A 287 29.63 24.91 -57.83
N MET A 288 30.02 24.98 -59.11
CA MET A 288 30.49 23.82 -59.87
C MET A 288 31.76 23.20 -59.28
N LYS A 289 32.64 24.03 -58.70
CA LYS A 289 33.83 23.54 -57.98
C LYS A 289 33.42 22.78 -56.71
N SER A 290 32.57 23.36 -55.88
CA SER A 290 32.12 22.74 -54.62
C SER A 290 31.34 21.45 -54.85
N ILE A 291 30.40 21.43 -55.81
CA ILE A 291 29.64 20.22 -56.17
C ILE A 291 30.56 19.09 -56.62
N ARG A 292 31.57 19.38 -57.45
CA ARG A 292 32.50 18.34 -57.92
C ARG A 292 33.33 17.74 -56.77
N MET A 293 33.72 18.56 -55.80
CA MET A 293 34.45 18.07 -54.62
C MET A 293 33.53 17.21 -53.73
N LEU A 294 32.34 17.71 -53.41
CA LEU A 294 31.35 16.99 -52.60
C LEU A 294 30.91 15.68 -53.26
N ALA A 295 30.66 15.66 -54.57
CA ALA A 295 30.30 14.44 -55.29
C ALA A 295 31.43 13.39 -55.28
N ARG A 296 32.69 13.84 -55.32
CA ARG A 296 33.85 12.92 -55.19
C ARG A 296 33.91 12.33 -53.79
N GLU A 297 33.72 13.15 -52.76
CA GLU A 297 33.68 12.68 -51.36
C GLU A 297 32.53 11.70 -51.16
N GLN A 298 31.32 12.05 -51.62
CA GLN A 298 30.13 11.22 -51.58
C GLN A 298 30.36 9.86 -52.21
N PHE A 299 30.98 9.83 -53.41
CA PHE A 299 31.33 8.58 -54.08
C PHE A 299 32.23 7.71 -53.20
N MET A 300 33.25 8.30 -52.56
CA MET A 300 34.15 7.57 -51.67
C MET A 300 33.43 7.05 -50.42
N ARG A 301 32.53 7.85 -49.81
CA ARG A 301 31.71 7.41 -48.67
C ARG A 301 30.81 6.24 -49.06
N ARG A 302 30.05 6.35 -50.16
CA ARG A 302 29.16 5.29 -50.66
C ARG A 302 29.90 4.01 -51.03
N ALA A 303 31.05 4.12 -51.68
CA ALA A 303 31.88 2.96 -52.00
C ALA A 303 32.35 2.23 -50.73
N LEU A 304 32.73 2.98 -49.70
CA LEU A 304 33.15 2.41 -48.42
C LEU A 304 31.97 1.79 -47.65
N ILE A 305 30.81 2.45 -47.63
CA ILE A 305 29.55 1.91 -47.06
C ILE A 305 29.24 0.57 -47.70
N GLN A 306 29.26 0.48 -49.03
CA GLN A 306 28.96 -0.74 -49.76
C GLN A 306 29.95 -1.86 -49.40
N LYS A 307 31.24 -1.54 -49.29
CA LYS A 307 32.26 -2.51 -48.87
C LYS A 307 32.04 -3.01 -47.44
N ILE A 308 31.71 -2.12 -46.51
CA ILE A 308 31.43 -2.47 -45.11
C ILE A 308 30.16 -3.33 -45.01
N ARG A 309 29.09 -2.99 -45.73
CA ARG A 309 27.84 -3.76 -45.74
C ARG A 309 28.03 -5.20 -46.23
N GLN A 310 28.81 -5.38 -47.30
CA GLN A 310 29.18 -6.71 -47.80
C GLN A 310 29.98 -7.51 -46.77
N GLN A 311 30.95 -6.88 -46.12
CA GLN A 311 31.80 -7.53 -45.11
C GLN A 311 31.06 -7.84 -43.81
N ALA A 312 30.10 -7.00 -43.43
CA ALA A 312 29.29 -7.15 -42.22
C ALA A 312 28.04 -8.03 -42.43
N GLY A 313 27.80 -8.54 -43.64
CA GLY A 313 26.65 -9.39 -43.96
C GLY A 313 25.30 -8.67 -43.88
N LEU A 314 25.27 -7.34 -44.01
CA LEU A 314 24.06 -6.51 -43.94
C LEU A 314 23.24 -6.50 -45.24
N ASP A 315 23.79 -7.05 -46.32
CA ASP A 315 23.17 -7.08 -47.66
C ASP A 315 22.40 -8.39 -47.93
N GLN A 316 22.21 -9.24 -46.92
CA GLN A 316 21.37 -10.45 -46.99
C GLN A 316 19.91 -10.17 -46.67
#